data_AF-A0A1S8KIS8-F1
#
_entry.id   AF-A0A1S8KIS8-F1
#
_cell.length_a   1.000
_cell.length_b   1.000
_cell.length_c   1.000
_cell.angle_alpha   90.00
_cell.angle_beta   90.00
_cell.angle_gamma   90.00
#
_symmetry.space_group_name_H-M   'P 1'
#
loop_
_entity.id
_entity.type
_entity.pdbx_description
1 polymer ?
#
loop_
_entity_poly.entity_id
_entity_poly.type
_entity_poly.pdbx_seq_one_letter_code
_entity_poly.pdbx_strand_id
1 'polypeptide(L)'
;LGNVPNPLGVINLTEFKNNTNRYCDFEVAEEISDAIDRVLSDQQNEIEQFKLAYMLITGADLSEDKAKKMMEQLGIINLKDPNAKAGYVTKDLQKDFNEYHFDLLKKQFYTVCKAIDFNDEVFKSNSSGEARKWQIISLEAKTNTKEQYFREGLKECAEVMAAYLDFAEKVTIDPEKIIFTFSRSLPTDLSYLAEALPKLAPYVSKRTIQSQIPFVTDVDYENEMIDVESRQSYPDGEYGGGIVESNRNEVLDQTSRTGRFSKTQNGKSNAKETK
;
A
#
# COMPACT_ATOMS: atom_id res chain seq x y z
N LEU A 1 -25.20 39.50 12.45
CA LEU A 1 -25.13 38.68 11.22
C LEU A 1 -26.53 38.14 10.96
N GLY A 2 -27.18 38.53 9.86
CA GLY A 2 -28.52 38.08 9.53
C GLY A 2 -28.53 36.59 9.19
N ASN A 3 -29.58 35.88 9.63
CA ASN A 3 -29.77 34.46 9.37
C ASN A 3 -30.14 34.29 7.89
N VAL A 4 -29.14 34.02 7.04
CA VAL A 4 -29.39 33.70 5.63
C VAL A 4 -29.81 32.22 5.57
N PRO A 5 -30.99 31.88 5.01
CA PRO A 5 -31.43 30.50 4.89
C PRO A 5 -30.46 29.69 4.02
N ASN A 6 -30.09 28.49 4.47
CA ASN A 6 -29.26 27.59 3.67
C ASN A 6 -30.10 27.02 2.51
N PRO A 7 -29.79 27.37 1.24
CA PRO A 7 -30.57 26.91 0.09
C PRO A 7 -30.51 25.39 -0.13
N LEU A 8 -29.48 24.71 0.39
CA LEU A 8 -29.28 23.27 0.21
C LEU A 8 -29.90 22.43 1.33
N GLY A 9 -30.30 23.03 2.45
CA GLY A 9 -30.87 22.30 3.59
C GLY A 9 -29.91 21.33 4.30
N VAL A 10 -28.71 21.10 3.76
CA VAL A 10 -27.66 20.22 4.29
C VAL A 10 -26.36 20.99 4.55
N ILE A 11 -25.50 20.46 5.43
CA ILE A 11 -24.19 21.07 5.73
C ILE A 11 -23.25 20.78 4.56
N ASN A 12 -22.73 21.83 3.90
CA ASN A 12 -21.85 21.71 2.72
C ASN A 12 -20.39 21.37 3.07
N LEU A 13 -20.15 20.82 4.26
CA LEU A 13 -18.84 20.45 4.74
C LEU A 13 -18.91 19.00 5.21
N THR A 14 -18.10 18.17 4.58
CA THR A 14 -18.01 16.75 4.88
C THR A 14 -16.71 16.45 5.61
N GLU A 15 -16.79 15.73 6.72
CA GLU A 15 -15.62 15.39 7.54
C GLU A 15 -15.16 13.96 7.24
N PHE A 16 -13.90 13.81 6.83
CA PHE A 16 -13.23 12.51 6.77
C PHE A 16 -12.48 12.25 8.07
N LYS A 17 -13.12 11.50 8.96
CA LYS A 17 -12.52 11.12 10.25
C LYS A 17 -11.47 10.03 10.04
N ASN A 18 -10.33 10.16 10.69
CA ASN A 18 -9.30 9.11 10.66
C ASN A 18 -9.60 7.96 11.64
N ASN A 19 -10.14 8.31 12.81
CA ASN A 19 -10.60 7.40 13.86
C ASN A 19 -11.64 8.10 14.75
N THR A 20 -12.26 7.36 15.68
CA THR A 20 -13.24 7.90 16.64
C THR A 20 -12.76 9.14 17.39
N ASN A 21 -11.46 9.20 17.72
CA ASN A 21 -10.87 10.27 18.52
C ASN A 21 -10.25 11.39 17.66
N ARG A 22 -10.29 11.27 16.33
CA ARG A 22 -9.65 12.18 15.36
C ARG A 22 -8.12 12.32 15.50
N TYR A 23 -7.46 11.34 16.11
CA TYR A 23 -6.00 11.32 16.22
C TYR A 23 -5.33 10.96 14.89
N CYS A 24 -4.13 11.49 14.69
CA CYS A 24 -3.30 11.15 13.55
C CYS A 24 -2.66 9.77 13.76
N ASP A 25 -2.40 9.02 12.69
CA ASP A 25 -1.64 7.76 12.79
C ASP A 25 -0.21 7.98 13.31
N PHE A 26 0.36 9.16 13.04
CA PHE A 26 1.71 9.54 13.47
C PHE A 26 1.83 9.64 14.99
N GLU A 27 0.81 10.17 15.68
CA GLU A 27 0.84 10.39 17.14
C GLU A 27 1.06 9.08 17.92
N VAL A 28 0.63 7.95 17.34
CA VAL A 28 0.83 6.62 17.94
C VAL A 28 2.27 6.13 17.76
N ALA A 29 2.98 6.62 16.74
CA ALA A 29 4.35 6.21 16.41
C ALA A 29 5.42 7.24 16.84
N GLU A 30 5.02 8.43 17.28
CA GLU A 30 5.90 9.55 17.63
C GLU A 30 6.99 9.15 18.62
N GLU A 31 6.61 8.56 19.77
CA GLU A 31 7.58 8.19 20.82
C GLU A 31 8.64 7.18 20.32
N ILE A 32 8.24 6.25 19.46
CA ILE A 32 9.16 5.25 18.89
C ILE A 32 10.03 5.87 17.80
N SER A 33 9.46 6.77 16.98
CA SER A 33 10.22 7.50 15.97
C SER A 33 11.31 8.35 16.62
N ASP A 34 10.96 9.10 17.66
CA ASP A 34 11.90 9.88 18.46
C ASP A 34 13.01 9.02 19.07
N ALA A 35 12.66 7.82 19.57
CA ALA A 35 13.63 6.89 20.11
C ALA A 35 14.62 6.39 19.04
N ILE A 36 14.12 6.07 17.85
CA ILE A 36 14.96 5.67 16.70
C ILE A 36 15.91 6.80 16.30
N ASP A 37 15.40 8.02 16.18
CA ASP A 37 16.20 9.19 15.79
C ASP A 37 17.30 9.50 16.80
N ARG A 38 17.01 9.38 18.11
CA ARG A 38 18.01 9.52 19.17
C ARG A 38 19.08 8.44 19.10
N VAL A 39 18.70 7.18 18.94
CA VAL A 39 19.67 6.07 18.83
C VAL A 39 20.58 6.25 17.62
N LEU A 40 20.04 6.65 16.47
CA LEU A 40 20.86 6.93 15.28
C LEU A 40 21.79 8.12 15.49
N SER A 41 21.31 9.19 16.13
CA SER A 41 22.11 10.36 16.45
C SER A 41 23.24 10.02 17.42
N ASP A 42 22.96 9.25 18.46
CA ASP A 42 23.94 8.81 19.44
C ASP A 42 25.00 7.89 18.81
N GLN A 43 24.60 6.99 17.91
CA GLN A 43 25.54 6.16 17.15
C GLN A 43 26.47 7.00 16.27
N GLN A 44 25.95 8.02 15.57
CA GLN A 44 26.80 8.94 14.78
C GLN A 44 27.76 9.71 15.69
N ASN A 45 27.28 10.21 16.83
CA ASN A 45 28.12 10.89 17.81
C ASN A 45 29.23 9.98 18.35
N GLU A 46 28.96 8.70 18.61
CA GLU A 46 29.99 7.75 19.05
C GLU A 46 31.04 7.47 17.96
N ILE A 47 30.64 7.38 16.69
CA ILE A 47 31.57 7.24 15.56
C ILE A 47 32.45 8.49 15.41
N GLU A 48 31.88 9.69 15.56
CA GLU A 48 32.64 10.94 15.52
C GLU A 48 33.61 11.05 16.70
N GLN A 49 33.19 10.70 17.91
CA GLN A 49 34.06 10.67 19.10
C GLN A 49 35.17 9.64 18.97
N PHE A 50 34.94 8.52 18.28
CA PHE A 50 35.98 7.53 18.00
C PHE A 50 37.17 8.14 17.24
N LYS A 51 36.95 9.19 16.45
CA LYS A 51 38.02 9.95 15.77
C LYS A 51 38.91 10.72 16.74
N LEU A 52 38.42 11.08 17.93
CA LEU A 52 39.10 11.91 18.94
C LEU A 52 39.81 11.08 20.02
N ALA A 53 40.26 9.86 19.70
CA ALA A 53 40.83 8.94 20.68
C ALA A 53 42.01 9.56 21.44
N TYR A 54 41.96 9.47 22.78
CA TYR A 54 43.06 9.92 23.65
C TYR A 54 44.21 8.93 23.58
N MET A 55 45.43 9.42 23.47
CA MET A 55 46.61 8.57 23.51
C MET A 55 47.03 8.30 24.96
N LEU A 56 46.96 7.04 25.38
CA LEU A 56 47.49 6.58 26.66
C LEU A 56 48.93 6.11 26.47
N ILE A 57 49.82 6.70 27.25
CA ILE A 57 51.22 6.32 27.33
C ILE A 57 51.47 5.87 28.76
N THR A 58 51.89 4.62 28.94
CA THR A 58 52.26 4.07 30.25
C THR A 58 53.78 3.92 30.36
N GLY A 59 54.34 4.07 31.56
CA GLY A 59 55.78 3.86 31.80
C GLY A 59 56.70 4.97 31.25
N ALA A 60 56.17 6.15 30.93
CA ALA A 60 56.95 7.31 30.52
C ALA A 60 56.52 8.58 31.27
N ASP A 61 57.49 9.41 31.66
CA ASP A 61 57.27 10.74 32.21
C ASP A 61 57.37 11.78 31.08
N LEU A 62 56.22 12.19 30.56
CA LEU A 62 56.10 13.20 29.51
C LEU A 62 55.61 14.52 30.12
N SER A 63 56.51 15.49 30.25
CA SER A 63 56.17 16.89 30.50
C SER A 63 55.64 17.56 29.22
N GLU A 64 54.76 18.56 29.34
CA GLU A 64 54.06 19.21 28.21
C GLU A 64 55.01 19.67 27.07
N ASP A 65 56.16 20.27 27.42
CA ASP A 65 57.16 20.73 26.45
C ASP A 65 57.86 19.58 25.68
N LYS A 66 58.03 18.41 26.32
CA LYS A 66 58.63 17.23 25.67
C LYS A 66 57.63 16.55 24.74
N ALA A 67 56.35 16.51 25.16
CA ALA A 67 55.27 15.98 24.34
C ALA A 67 55.08 16.79 23.06
N LYS A 68 55.03 18.13 23.16
CA LYS A 68 54.92 19.04 22.01
C LYS A 68 56.09 18.88 21.03
N LYS A 69 57.33 18.86 21.54
CA LYS A 69 58.52 18.65 20.69
C LYS A 69 58.52 17.29 19.97
N MET A 70 58.08 16.22 20.64
CA MET A 70 57.98 14.89 20.03
C MET A 70 56.89 14.81 18.97
N MET A 71 55.75 15.48 19.19
CA MET A 71 54.67 15.58 18.19
C MET A 71 55.05 16.44 16.99
N GLU A 72 55.74 17.56 17.19
CA GLU A 72 56.10 18.51 16.12
C GLU A 72 57.22 18.02 15.21
N GLN A 73 58.21 17.28 15.74
CA GLN A 73 59.43 16.98 14.96
C GLN A 73 59.35 15.69 14.15
N LEU A 74 58.70 14.64 14.66
CA LEU A 74 58.82 13.28 14.07
C LEU A 74 57.54 12.44 14.12
N GLY A 75 56.53 12.79 14.92
CA GLY A 75 55.33 11.97 15.09
C GLY A 75 55.58 10.58 15.70
N ILE A 76 56.78 10.34 16.24
CA ILE A 76 57.22 9.06 16.80
C ILE A 76 57.39 9.20 18.32
N ILE A 77 56.82 8.25 19.06
CA ILE A 77 56.92 8.18 20.53
C ILE A 77 57.92 7.08 20.89
N ASN A 78 59.08 7.49 21.40
CA ASN A 78 60.12 6.57 21.83
C ASN A 78 60.03 6.34 23.35
N LEU A 79 59.67 5.11 23.73
CA LEU A 79 59.49 4.72 25.13
C LEU A 79 60.77 4.00 25.61
N LYS A 80 61.36 4.48 26.71
CA LYS A 80 62.63 3.96 27.25
C LYS A 80 62.48 2.70 28.11
N ASP A 81 61.29 2.47 28.66
CA ASP A 81 61.02 1.35 29.56
C ASP A 81 60.52 0.13 28.75
N PRO A 82 61.07 -1.09 28.96
CA PRO A 82 60.61 -2.30 28.28
C PRO A 82 59.12 -2.62 28.46
N ASN A 83 58.49 -2.14 29.54
CA ASN A 83 57.06 -2.37 29.82
C ASN A 83 56.15 -1.22 29.36
N ALA A 84 56.72 -0.13 28.84
CA ALA A 84 55.95 1.02 28.41
C ALA A 84 55.17 0.72 27.12
N LYS A 85 53.89 1.11 27.09
CA LYS A 85 53.02 0.95 25.93
C LYS A 85 52.40 2.30 25.58
N ALA A 86 52.34 2.59 24.29
CA ALA A 86 51.54 3.68 23.74
C ALA A 86 50.39 3.06 22.95
N GLY A 87 49.17 3.47 23.27
CA GLY A 87 47.96 3.02 22.58
C GLY A 87 46.88 4.08 22.70
N TYR A 88 45.90 4.04 21.81
CA TYR A 88 44.73 4.90 21.92
C TYR A 88 43.73 4.27 22.88
N VAL A 89 43.23 5.07 23.83
CA VAL A 89 42.09 4.70 24.67
C VAL A 89 40.85 4.96 23.85
N THR A 90 40.30 3.87 23.31
CA THR A 90 39.02 3.88 22.62
C THR A 90 37.96 3.31 23.55
N LYS A 91 36.76 3.89 23.53
CA LYS A 91 35.59 3.27 24.15
C LYS A 91 35.27 1.98 23.36
N ASP A 92 35.07 0.87 24.06
CA ASP A 92 34.68 -0.38 23.41
C ASP A 92 33.21 -0.28 22.98
N LEU A 93 33.00 -0.18 21.67
CA LEU A 93 31.69 -0.11 21.05
C LEU A 93 31.13 -1.53 20.96
N GLN A 94 30.19 -1.87 21.83
CA GLN A 94 29.49 -3.16 21.78
C GLN A 94 28.52 -3.19 20.61
N LYS A 95 29.04 -3.50 19.42
CA LYS A 95 28.29 -3.60 18.16
C LYS A 95 27.02 -4.45 18.31
N ASP A 96 27.14 -5.62 18.94
CA ASP A 96 26.04 -6.57 19.10
C ASP A 96 24.85 -5.99 19.88
N PHE A 97 25.13 -5.20 20.93
CA PHE A 97 24.08 -4.57 21.73
C PHE A 97 23.38 -3.46 20.94
N ASN A 98 24.15 -2.64 20.22
CA ASN A 98 23.61 -1.56 19.40
C ASN A 98 22.74 -2.08 18.25
N GLU A 99 23.18 -3.13 17.56
CA GLU A 99 22.39 -3.78 16.50
C GLU A 99 21.11 -4.42 17.07
N TYR A 100 21.20 -5.13 18.19
CA TYR A 100 20.04 -5.70 18.86
C TYR A 100 19.02 -4.64 19.29
N HIS A 101 19.48 -3.55 19.91
CA HIS A 101 18.61 -2.47 20.36
C HIS A 101 17.91 -1.77 19.19
N PHE A 102 18.64 -1.50 18.11
CA PHE A 102 18.06 -0.90 16.91
C PHE A 102 17.04 -1.82 16.22
N ASP A 103 17.33 -3.12 16.11
CA ASP A 103 16.40 -4.10 15.54
C ASP A 103 15.12 -4.22 16.38
N LEU A 104 15.24 -4.17 17.70
CA LEU A 104 14.08 -4.15 18.60
C LEU A 104 13.20 -2.91 18.38
N LEU A 105 13.80 -1.72 18.29
CA LEU A 105 13.05 -0.48 18.01
C LEU A 105 12.37 -0.53 16.64
N LYS A 106 13.07 -1.04 15.62
CA LYS A 106 12.51 -1.22 14.28
C LYS A 106 11.29 -2.17 14.31
N LYS A 107 11.41 -3.33 14.97
CA LYS A 107 10.30 -4.29 15.13
C LYS A 107 9.11 -3.68 15.86
N GLN A 108 9.37 -2.92 16.93
CA GLN A 108 8.33 -2.23 17.67
C GLN A 108 7.63 -1.17 16.80
N PHE A 109 8.38 -0.41 15.99
CA PHE A 109 7.84 0.58 15.07
C PHE A 109 6.86 -0.04 14.06
N TYR A 110 7.26 -1.14 13.39
CA TYR A 110 6.38 -1.84 12.45
C TYR A 110 5.12 -2.40 13.14
N THR A 111 5.28 -2.94 14.35
CA THR A 111 4.17 -3.48 15.14
C THR A 111 3.15 -2.39 15.51
N VAL A 112 3.63 -1.25 16.02
CA VAL A 112 2.78 -0.13 16.45
C VAL A 112 2.12 0.56 15.26
N CYS A 113 2.87 0.79 14.18
CA CYS A 113 2.32 1.37 12.95
C CYS A 113 1.36 0.42 12.22
N LYS A 114 1.37 -0.87 12.55
CA LYS A 114 0.73 -1.97 11.80
C LYS A 114 1.20 -1.97 10.34
N ALA A 115 2.48 -1.67 10.14
CA ALA A 115 3.13 -1.67 8.84
C ALA A 115 3.87 -2.99 8.61
N ILE A 116 4.14 -3.31 7.35
CA ILE A 116 4.85 -4.54 6.96
C ILE A 116 6.31 -4.20 6.71
N ASP A 117 7.23 -4.98 7.29
CA ASP A 117 8.64 -4.95 6.89
C ASP A 117 8.88 -5.94 5.76
N PHE A 118 8.99 -5.43 4.53
CA PHE A 118 9.31 -6.25 3.35
C PHE A 118 10.72 -6.84 3.37
N ASN A 119 11.61 -6.30 4.22
CA ASN A 119 12.99 -6.78 4.31
C ASN A 119 13.18 -7.92 5.31
N ASP A 120 12.16 -8.21 6.13
CA ASP A 120 12.19 -9.29 7.13
C ASP A 120 12.44 -10.65 6.44
N GLU A 121 13.29 -11.48 7.05
CA GLU A 121 13.58 -12.84 6.60
C GLU A 121 12.31 -13.70 6.58
N VAL A 122 11.38 -13.44 7.49
CA VAL A 122 10.09 -14.13 7.55
C VAL A 122 9.24 -13.83 6.31
N PHE A 123 9.32 -12.60 5.77
CA PHE A 123 8.62 -12.19 4.55
C PHE A 123 9.33 -12.70 3.27
N LYS A 124 10.67 -12.80 3.31
CA LYS A 124 11.50 -13.30 2.19
C LYS A 124 11.54 -14.83 2.07
N SER A 125 11.21 -15.54 3.15
CA SER A 125 11.05 -16.98 3.10
C SER A 125 10.02 -17.36 2.03
N ASN A 126 10.15 -18.55 1.42
CA ASN A 126 9.21 -19.05 0.41
C ASN A 126 7.84 -19.40 1.03
N SER A 127 7.20 -18.42 1.67
CA SER A 127 5.94 -18.57 2.37
C SER A 127 4.82 -18.67 1.33
N SER A 128 3.92 -19.64 1.54
CA SER A 128 2.69 -19.77 0.75
C SER A 128 1.91 -18.44 0.75
N GLY A 129 1.10 -18.21 -0.28
CA GLY A 129 0.27 -17.01 -0.37
C GLY A 129 -0.59 -16.78 0.89
N GLU A 130 -1.00 -17.86 1.56
CA GLU A 130 -1.74 -17.82 2.82
C GLU A 130 -0.89 -17.28 3.99
N ALA A 131 0.36 -17.74 4.13
CA ALA A 131 1.26 -17.24 5.16
C ALA A 131 1.56 -15.74 5.01
N ARG A 132 1.67 -15.26 3.76
CA ARG A 132 1.82 -13.82 3.48
C ARG A 132 0.57 -13.02 3.86
N LYS A 133 -0.65 -13.57 3.71
CA LYS A 133 -1.87 -12.89 4.20
C LYS A 133 -1.87 -12.74 5.73
N TRP A 134 -1.48 -13.78 6.46
CA TRP A 134 -1.38 -13.72 7.93
C TRP A 134 -0.37 -12.67 8.41
N GLN A 135 0.69 -12.42 7.66
CA GLN A 135 1.65 -11.35 7.97
C GLN A 135 1.07 -9.94 7.75
N ILE A 136 0.10 -9.79 6.84
CA ILE A 136 -0.53 -8.51 6.45
C ILE A 136 -1.81 -8.23 7.26
N ILE A 137 -2.30 -9.19 8.04
CA ILE A 137 -3.60 -9.12 8.73
C ILE A 137 -3.78 -7.85 9.59
N SER A 138 -2.71 -7.38 10.23
CA SER A 138 -2.74 -6.16 11.05
C SER A 138 -2.96 -4.90 10.22
N LEU A 139 -2.33 -4.82 9.04
CA LEU A 139 -2.52 -3.74 8.08
C LEU A 139 -3.90 -3.83 7.44
N GLU A 140 -4.39 -5.03 7.13
CA GLU A 140 -5.73 -5.24 6.58
C GLU A 140 -6.81 -4.78 7.55
N ALA A 141 -6.70 -5.16 8.84
CA ALA A 141 -7.61 -4.69 9.88
C ALA A 141 -7.61 -3.16 9.99
N LYS A 142 -6.43 -2.52 9.95
CA LYS A 142 -6.30 -1.06 9.96
C LYS A 142 -6.97 -0.42 8.74
N THR A 143 -6.77 -1.02 7.57
CA THR A 143 -7.33 -0.51 6.31
C THR A 143 -8.85 -0.66 6.27
N ASN A 144 -9.41 -1.75 6.81
CA ASN A 144 -10.85 -1.95 6.92
C ASN A 144 -11.50 -0.90 7.83
N THR A 145 -10.89 -0.59 8.97
CA THR A 145 -11.35 0.51 9.83
C THR A 145 -11.33 1.85 9.10
N LYS A 146 -10.24 2.17 8.38
CA LYS A 146 -10.18 3.40 7.58
C LYS A 146 -11.24 3.44 6.48
N GLU A 147 -11.41 2.35 5.77
CA GLU A 147 -12.42 2.24 4.71
C GLU A 147 -13.83 2.51 5.25
N GLN A 148 -14.16 2.05 6.46
CA GLN A 148 -15.44 2.36 7.10
C GLN A 148 -15.64 3.87 7.29
N TYR A 149 -14.66 4.58 7.85
CA TYR A 149 -14.77 6.04 8.00
C TYR A 149 -14.76 6.79 6.67
N PHE A 150 -14.02 6.29 5.68
CA PHE A 150 -14.07 6.84 4.32
C PHE A 150 -15.44 6.63 3.68
N ARG A 151 -16.10 5.49 3.90
CA ARG A 151 -17.48 5.25 3.43
C ARG A 151 -18.47 6.20 4.08
N GLU A 152 -18.34 6.46 5.38
CA GLU A 152 -19.15 7.45 6.10
C GLU A 152 -18.99 8.85 5.50
N GLY A 153 -17.74 9.31 5.31
CA GLY A 153 -17.46 10.59 4.66
C GLY A 153 -17.93 10.65 3.20
N LEU A 154 -17.74 9.59 2.42
CA LEU A 154 -18.23 9.55 1.03
C LEU A 154 -19.76 9.59 0.96
N LYS A 155 -20.46 8.99 1.92
CA LYS A 155 -21.92 9.08 2.02
C LYS A 155 -22.38 10.50 2.29
N GLU A 156 -21.76 11.18 3.25
CA GLU A 156 -22.03 12.61 3.52
C GLU A 156 -21.75 13.47 2.26
N CYS A 157 -20.66 13.22 1.55
CA CYS A 157 -20.36 13.90 0.28
C CYS A 157 -21.45 13.65 -0.77
N ALA A 158 -21.93 12.40 -0.90
CA ALA A 158 -22.99 12.05 -1.84
C ALA A 158 -24.32 12.72 -1.50
N GLU A 159 -24.65 12.86 -0.21
CA GLU A 159 -25.84 13.61 0.25
C GLU A 159 -25.75 15.09 -0.13
N VAL A 160 -24.58 15.72 0.07
CA VAL A 160 -24.34 17.11 -0.33
C VAL A 160 -24.42 17.28 -1.85
N MET A 161 -23.83 16.37 -2.61
CA MET A 161 -23.88 16.39 -4.07
C MET A 161 -25.32 16.20 -4.59
N ALA A 162 -26.09 15.29 -4.00
CA ALA A 162 -27.48 15.07 -4.37
C ALA A 162 -28.35 16.30 -4.06
N ALA A 163 -28.17 16.92 -2.90
CA ALA A 163 -28.87 18.16 -2.55
C ALA A 163 -28.51 19.31 -3.51
N TYR A 164 -27.25 19.39 -3.92
CA TYR A 164 -26.81 20.37 -4.92
C TYR A 164 -27.46 20.12 -6.30
N LEU A 165 -27.52 18.88 -6.76
CA LEU A 165 -28.14 18.51 -8.05
C LEU A 165 -29.65 18.75 -8.05
N ASP A 166 -30.32 18.50 -6.93
CA ASP A 166 -31.75 18.81 -6.78
C ASP A 166 -32.00 20.32 -6.85
N PHE A 167 -31.16 21.12 -6.18
CA PHE A 167 -31.27 22.59 -6.20
C PHE A 167 -30.92 23.21 -7.57
N ALA A 168 -29.81 22.78 -8.18
CA ALA A 168 -29.27 23.41 -9.39
C ALA A 168 -29.90 22.88 -10.68
N GLU A 169 -30.06 21.55 -10.79
CA GLU A 169 -30.46 20.87 -12.03
C GLU A 169 -31.87 20.26 -11.94
N LYS A 170 -32.51 20.27 -10.77
CA LYS A 170 -33.81 19.63 -10.49
C LYS A 170 -33.79 18.13 -10.78
N VAL A 171 -32.63 17.51 -10.60
CA VAL A 171 -32.44 16.07 -10.75
C VAL A 171 -32.38 15.46 -9.35
N THR A 172 -33.41 14.72 -8.98
CA THR A 172 -33.45 14.02 -7.70
C THR A 172 -32.70 12.70 -7.81
N ILE A 173 -31.55 12.62 -7.13
CA ILE A 173 -30.77 11.40 -6.97
C ILE A 173 -30.96 10.90 -5.55
N ASP A 174 -31.17 9.59 -5.41
CA ASP A 174 -31.20 8.91 -4.12
C ASP A 174 -29.77 8.54 -3.71
N PRO A 175 -29.19 9.19 -2.67
CA PRO A 175 -27.81 8.94 -2.25
C PRO A 175 -27.58 7.50 -1.79
N GLU A 176 -28.61 6.80 -1.29
CA GLU A 176 -28.48 5.42 -0.79
C GLU A 176 -28.19 4.40 -1.90
N LYS A 177 -28.47 4.76 -3.16
CA LYS A 177 -28.20 3.91 -4.33
C LYS A 177 -26.76 4.01 -4.81
N ILE A 178 -25.97 4.93 -4.26
CA ILE A 178 -24.56 5.09 -4.63
C ILE A 178 -23.73 4.08 -3.86
N ILE A 179 -23.18 3.10 -4.58
CA ILE A 179 -22.32 2.06 -4.02
C ILE A 179 -20.87 2.44 -4.23
N PHE A 180 -20.13 2.63 -3.14
CA PHE A 180 -18.69 2.83 -3.17
C PHE A 180 -17.95 1.48 -3.14
N THR A 181 -17.10 1.24 -4.13
CA THR A 181 -16.29 0.01 -4.22
C THR A 181 -14.82 0.36 -4.01
N PHE A 182 -14.19 -0.27 -3.03
CA PHE A 182 -12.75 -0.13 -2.76
C PHE A 182 -12.07 -1.43 -3.19
N SER A 183 -11.02 -1.31 -4.02
CA SER A 183 -10.22 -2.43 -4.46
C SER A 183 -8.90 -2.49 -3.70
N ARG A 184 -8.43 -3.70 -3.38
CA ARG A 184 -7.12 -3.95 -2.77
C ARG A 184 -6.16 -4.43 -3.85
N SER A 185 -4.96 -3.88 -3.90
CA SER A 185 -3.90 -4.28 -4.84
C SER A 185 -2.98 -5.34 -4.23
N LEU A 186 -3.54 -6.43 -3.70
CA LEU A 186 -2.74 -7.53 -3.14
C LEU A 186 -2.30 -8.50 -4.26
N PRO A 187 -1.06 -9.01 -4.23
CA PRO A 187 -0.63 -10.06 -5.15
C PRO A 187 -1.47 -11.32 -4.92
N THR A 188 -2.27 -11.70 -5.91
CA THR A 188 -3.07 -12.92 -5.89
C THR A 188 -2.32 -14.05 -6.56
N ASP A 189 -2.29 -15.22 -5.91
CA ASP A 189 -1.77 -16.44 -6.51
C ASP A 189 -2.78 -17.03 -7.50
N LEU A 190 -2.57 -16.76 -8.79
CA LEU A 190 -3.42 -17.25 -9.87
C LEU A 190 -3.42 -18.78 -9.98
N SER A 191 -2.30 -19.44 -9.66
CA SER A 191 -2.21 -20.90 -9.69
C SER A 191 -3.08 -21.53 -8.62
N TYR A 192 -3.06 -20.99 -7.41
CA TYR A 192 -3.96 -21.41 -6.34
C TYR A 192 -5.44 -21.20 -6.72
N LEU A 193 -5.79 -20.04 -7.28
CA LEU A 193 -7.17 -19.77 -7.72
C LEU A 193 -7.60 -20.73 -8.83
N ALA A 194 -6.74 -21.02 -9.79
CA ALA A 194 -7.03 -21.97 -10.87
C ALA A 194 -7.31 -23.39 -10.36
N GLU A 195 -6.68 -23.81 -9.26
CA GLU A 195 -6.96 -25.11 -8.62
C GLU A 195 -8.20 -25.10 -7.71
N ALA A 196 -8.48 -23.98 -7.06
CA ALA A 196 -9.56 -23.86 -6.08
C ALA A 196 -10.93 -23.58 -6.72
N LEU A 197 -10.99 -22.69 -7.72
CA LEU A 197 -12.25 -22.25 -8.34
C LEU A 197 -13.05 -23.41 -8.98
N PRO A 198 -12.45 -24.38 -9.70
CA PRO A 198 -13.18 -25.53 -10.25
C PRO A 198 -13.81 -26.41 -9.17
N LYS A 199 -13.20 -26.49 -7.98
CA LYS A 199 -13.74 -27.27 -6.84
C LYS A 199 -14.96 -26.59 -6.21
N LEU A 200 -15.08 -25.27 -6.35
CA LEU A 200 -16.21 -24.48 -5.86
C LEU A 200 -17.36 -24.42 -6.87
N ALA A 201 -17.13 -24.73 -8.15
CA ALA A 201 -18.13 -24.74 -9.23
C ALA A 201 -19.45 -25.47 -8.94
N PRO A 202 -19.49 -26.58 -8.16
CA PRO A 202 -20.75 -27.22 -7.82
C PRO A 202 -21.63 -26.44 -6.84
N TYR A 203 -21.07 -25.49 -6.09
CA TYR A 203 -21.73 -24.84 -4.94
C TYR A 203 -22.10 -23.38 -5.20
N VAL A 204 -21.49 -22.73 -6.19
CA VAL A 204 -21.70 -21.31 -6.49
C VAL A 204 -21.95 -21.08 -7.98
N SER A 205 -22.62 -19.98 -8.32
CA SER A 205 -22.91 -19.66 -9.72
C SER A 205 -21.63 -19.40 -10.53
N LYS A 206 -21.67 -19.72 -11.83
CA LYS A 206 -20.54 -19.44 -12.75
C LYS A 206 -20.16 -17.96 -12.75
N ARG A 207 -21.16 -17.07 -12.69
CA ARG A 207 -20.98 -15.62 -12.59
C ARG A 207 -20.18 -15.22 -11.35
N THR A 208 -20.50 -15.82 -10.20
CA THR A 208 -19.80 -15.57 -8.93
C THR A 208 -18.35 -16.07 -8.95
N ILE A 209 -18.08 -17.19 -9.64
CA ILE A 209 -16.71 -17.71 -9.80
C ILE A 209 -15.87 -16.81 -10.70
N GLN A 210 -16.43 -16.39 -11.83
CA GLN A 210 -15.76 -15.50 -12.77
C GLN A 210 -15.44 -14.15 -12.12
N SER A 211 -16.31 -13.65 -11.23
CA SER A 211 -16.05 -12.40 -10.49
C SER A 211 -14.93 -12.50 -9.45
N GLN A 212 -14.46 -13.70 -9.10
CA GLN A 212 -13.28 -13.88 -8.23
C GLN A 212 -11.96 -13.81 -9.01
N ILE A 213 -12.01 -13.82 -10.34
CA ILE A 213 -10.82 -13.79 -11.18
C ILE A 213 -10.31 -12.34 -11.25
N PRO A 214 -9.09 -12.03 -10.75
CA PRO A 214 -8.64 -10.65 -10.53
C PRO A 214 -8.57 -9.77 -11.78
N PHE A 215 -8.40 -10.37 -12.96
CA PHE A 215 -8.29 -9.65 -14.24
C PHE A 215 -9.64 -9.53 -14.98
N VAL A 216 -10.69 -10.22 -14.51
CA VAL A 216 -12.04 -10.11 -15.10
C VAL A 216 -12.73 -8.92 -14.47
N THR A 217 -12.82 -7.82 -15.23
CA THR A 217 -13.43 -6.56 -14.76
C THR A 217 -14.95 -6.56 -14.94
N ASP A 218 -15.43 -7.10 -16.05
CA ASP A 218 -16.86 -7.26 -16.35
C ASP A 218 -17.17 -8.71 -16.75
N VAL A 219 -17.92 -9.39 -15.87
CA VAL A 219 -18.30 -10.79 -16.05
C VAL A 219 -19.32 -10.96 -17.18
N ASP A 220 -20.20 -9.98 -17.39
CA ASP A 220 -21.20 -10.07 -18.44
C ASP A 220 -20.54 -9.97 -19.82
N TYR A 221 -19.58 -9.05 -19.96
CA TYR A 221 -18.76 -8.91 -21.16
C TYR A 221 -17.93 -10.18 -21.46
N GLU A 222 -17.27 -10.77 -20.46
CA GLU A 222 -16.52 -12.00 -20.65
C GLU A 222 -17.41 -13.17 -21.09
N ASN A 223 -18.64 -13.27 -20.55
CA ASN A 223 -19.59 -14.29 -21.01
C ASN A 223 -20.04 -14.05 -22.45
N GLU A 224 -20.22 -12.79 -22.88
CA GLU A 224 -20.49 -12.47 -24.29
C GLU A 224 -19.33 -12.88 -25.20
N MET A 225 -18.08 -12.66 -24.78
CA MET A 225 -16.89 -13.08 -25.55
C MET A 225 -16.81 -14.61 -25.66
N ILE A 226 -17.05 -15.34 -24.58
CA ILE A 226 -17.10 -16.82 -24.59
C ILE A 226 -18.20 -17.34 -25.53
N ASP A 227 -19.37 -16.68 -25.54
CA ASP A 227 -20.45 -17.02 -26.46
C ASP A 227 -20.08 -16.76 -27.92
N VAL A 228 -19.30 -15.71 -28.21
CA VAL A 228 -18.78 -15.44 -29.56
C VAL A 228 -17.74 -16.47 -29.97
N GLU A 229 -16.80 -16.83 -29.08
CA GLU A 229 -15.78 -17.87 -29.34
C GLU A 229 -16.41 -19.25 -29.57
N SER A 230 -17.38 -19.63 -28.74
CA SER A 230 -18.08 -20.92 -28.87
C SER A 230 -18.93 -21.02 -30.14
N ARG A 231 -19.46 -19.90 -30.64
CA ARG A 231 -20.16 -19.85 -31.93
C ARG A 231 -19.21 -19.85 -33.13
N GLN A 232 -17.99 -19.34 -32.98
CA GLN A 232 -16.95 -19.42 -34.01
C GLN A 232 -16.27 -20.79 -34.07
N SER A 233 -16.32 -21.57 -32.99
CA SER A 233 -15.75 -22.92 -32.91
C SER A 233 -16.78 -24.00 -33.32
N TYR A 234 -16.98 -24.22 -34.62
CA TYR A 234 -17.69 -25.38 -35.20
C TYR A 234 -17.05 -25.80 -36.53
N PRO A 235 -17.11 -27.11 -36.87
CA PRO A 235 -16.02 -28.07 -36.83
C PRO A 235 -15.12 -28.08 -38.08
N ASP A 236 -13.88 -28.53 -37.89
CA ASP A 236 -12.97 -28.95 -38.95
C ASP A 236 -13.64 -30.07 -39.78
N GLY A 237 -14.02 -29.76 -41.02
CA GLY A 237 -14.75 -30.65 -41.91
C GLY A 237 -14.96 -30.04 -43.29
N GLU A 238 -13.98 -30.26 -44.17
CA GLU A 238 -13.98 -30.16 -45.64
C GLU A 238 -14.83 -29.05 -46.29
N TYR A 239 -14.17 -28.03 -46.86
CA TYR A 239 -14.16 -27.70 -48.30
C TYR A 239 -13.52 -26.32 -48.56
N GLY A 240 -12.48 -26.30 -49.41
CA GLY A 240 -12.25 -25.23 -50.40
C GLY A 240 -11.51 -23.97 -49.94
N GLY A 241 -10.29 -23.80 -50.44
CA GLY A 241 -9.41 -22.67 -50.11
C GLY A 241 -9.96 -21.29 -50.47
N GLY A 242 -9.65 -20.33 -49.59
CA GLY A 242 -9.81 -18.90 -49.79
C GLY A 242 -9.03 -18.16 -48.71
N ILE A 243 -8.00 -17.42 -49.12
CA ILE A 243 -7.14 -16.62 -48.24
C ILE A 243 -8.00 -15.53 -47.58
N VAL A 244 -7.97 -15.44 -46.24
CA VAL A 244 -8.52 -14.29 -45.51
C VAL A 244 -7.37 -13.61 -44.76
N GLU A 245 -7.08 -12.37 -45.16
CA GLU A 245 -6.07 -11.51 -44.54
C GLU A 245 -6.38 -11.25 -43.06
N SER A 246 -5.37 -11.44 -42.22
CA SER A 246 -5.42 -11.09 -40.80
C SER A 246 -5.25 -9.59 -40.60
N ASN A 247 -6.33 -8.86 -40.35
CA ASN A 247 -6.25 -7.56 -39.68
C ASN A 247 -6.17 -7.77 -38.17
N ARG A 248 -4.96 -8.04 -37.67
CA ARG A 248 -4.60 -7.78 -36.28
C ARG A 248 -4.50 -6.26 -36.10
N ASN A 249 -5.40 -5.69 -35.29
CA ASN A 249 -5.07 -4.72 -34.24
C ASN A 249 -6.34 -3.97 -33.81
N GLU A 250 -6.98 -4.43 -32.73
CA GLU A 250 -7.67 -3.54 -31.80
C GLU A 250 -7.48 -4.09 -30.38
N VAL A 251 -6.42 -3.64 -29.71
CA VAL A 251 -6.36 -3.69 -28.24
C VAL A 251 -7.32 -2.59 -27.77
N LEU A 252 -8.56 -2.96 -27.45
CA LEU A 252 -9.55 -2.03 -26.92
C LEU A 252 -9.38 -1.92 -25.40
N ASP A 253 -8.89 -0.74 -25.00
CA ASP A 253 -8.81 -0.24 -23.64
C ASP A 253 -10.21 -0.25 -22.98
N GLN A 254 -10.38 -1.13 -21.98
CA GLN A 254 -11.63 -1.36 -21.26
C GLN A 254 -12.06 -0.19 -20.35
N THR A 255 -11.25 0.87 -20.23
CA THR A 255 -11.55 1.99 -19.30
C THR A 255 -12.51 3.05 -19.86
N SER A 256 -12.84 3.00 -21.16
CA SER A 256 -13.44 4.16 -21.85
C SER A 256 -14.98 4.12 -22.07
N ARG A 257 -15.71 3.11 -21.56
CA ARG A 257 -17.15 2.92 -21.89
C ARG A 257 -18.14 2.84 -20.73
N THR A 258 -17.77 3.28 -19.53
CA THR A 258 -18.74 3.53 -18.44
C THR A 258 -19.54 4.81 -18.69
N GLY A 259 -20.42 4.79 -19.69
CA GLY A 259 -21.20 5.98 -20.04
C GLY A 259 -22.15 5.80 -21.21
N ARG A 260 -23.14 4.91 -21.11
CA ARG A 260 -24.40 5.06 -21.84
C ARG A 260 -25.51 4.15 -21.30
N PHE A 261 -26.43 4.75 -20.55
CA PHE A 261 -27.73 4.17 -20.24
C PHE A 261 -28.81 4.64 -21.22
N SER A 262 -29.82 3.77 -21.37
CA SER A 262 -31.15 3.92 -22.01
C SER A 262 -31.26 3.66 -23.52
N LYS A 263 -31.97 2.57 -23.86
CA LYS A 263 -32.83 2.50 -25.04
C LYS A 263 -34.23 2.06 -24.63
N THR A 264 -35.13 3.01 -24.81
CA THR A 264 -36.58 3.00 -24.67
C THR A 264 -37.24 1.87 -25.47
N GLN A 265 -38.22 1.20 -24.86
CA GLN A 265 -39.14 0.27 -25.53
C GLN A 265 -40.01 1.02 -26.55
N ASN A 266 -39.94 0.65 -27.83
CA ASN A 266 -40.94 1.07 -28.83
C ASN A 266 -42.03 0.00 -28.96
N GLY A 267 -43.24 0.36 -28.54
CA GLY A 267 -44.47 -0.39 -28.78
C GLY A 267 -44.86 -0.39 -30.25
N LYS A 268 -45.31 -1.54 -30.76
CA LYS A 268 -45.88 -1.69 -32.10
C LYS A 268 -47.34 -1.25 -32.10
N SER A 269 -47.64 -0.17 -32.81
CA SER A 269 -49.00 0.18 -33.26
C SER A 269 -49.23 -0.39 -34.66
N ASN A 270 -50.07 -1.42 -34.80
CA ASN A 270 -50.59 -1.83 -36.11
C ASN A 270 -51.91 -1.11 -36.38
N ALA A 271 -51.87 -0.15 -37.30
CA ALA A 271 -53.04 0.46 -37.91
C ALA A 271 -53.70 -0.53 -38.87
N LYS A 272 -55.03 -0.64 -38.79
CA LYS A 272 -55.90 -1.31 -39.76
C LYS A 272 -56.10 -0.39 -40.97
N GLU A 273 -55.86 -0.92 -42.17
CA GLU A 273 -56.43 -0.39 -43.41
C GLU A 273 -57.36 -1.44 -44.04
N THR A 274 -58.63 -1.05 -44.14
CA THR A 274 -59.59 -1.24 -45.25
C THR A 274 -59.74 -2.61 -45.93
N LYS A 275 -60.90 -3.24 -45.68
CA LYS A 275 -62.01 -3.36 -46.65
C LYS A 275 -63.33 -3.53 -45.91
#